data_AF-A0A661Q402-F1
#
_entry.id   AF-A0A661Q402-F1
#
_cell.length_a   1.000
_cell.length_b   1.000
_cell.length_c   1.000
_cell.angle_alpha   90.00
_cell.angle_beta   90.00
_cell.angle_gamma   90.00
#
_symmetry.space_group_name_H-M   'P 1'
#
loop_
_entity.id
_entity.type
_entity.pdbx_description
1 polymer ?
#
loop_
_entity_poly.entity_id
_entity_poly.type
_entity_poly.pdbx_seq_one_letter_code
_entity_poly.pdbx_strand_id
1 'polypeptide(L)'
;MQSNSSELQRKIMAVAAVVIGLCMIYVFPEQGMRTLKIALENVMERLIPFDPDFYPAVPILGATYSAWMIILYLCGALAICLAPAVYKGQEWARATLMGLTAVPAVAGMTMLIPWMVLVVSDYSNGPVKGILPPPEDTALLPPVFFTMIIGLIFYYVFLFSDKASIKEKFIRLIPYTFLGIVAGMVFMNGQHGVRYFIFIPELLRAGADGIMGSAAPNMESLNNLGNFFTNLDHYDAIGLVKTSQATIDAGNLAVTKEAVYDPNTLV
;
A
#
# COMPACT_ATOMS: atom_id res chain seq x y z
N MET A 1 13.00 -39.52 4.22
CA MET A 1 12.00 -38.99 5.18
C MET A 1 10.61 -39.30 4.65
N GLN A 2 9.75 -39.95 5.45
CA GLN A 2 8.34 -40.12 5.09
C GLN A 2 7.63 -38.76 5.15
N SER A 3 6.81 -38.44 4.15
CA SER A 3 6.09 -37.17 4.08
C SER A 3 4.97 -37.11 5.13
N ASN A 4 4.87 -36.00 5.87
CA ASN A 4 3.78 -35.73 6.82
C ASN A 4 2.43 -35.41 6.14
N SER A 5 2.27 -35.70 4.84
CA SER A 5 1.05 -35.48 4.05
C SER A 5 0.63 -36.75 3.29
N SER A 6 -0.67 -36.90 3.08
CA SER A 6 -1.25 -37.99 2.27
C SER A 6 -1.10 -37.70 0.77
N GLU A 7 -1.34 -38.68 -0.09
CA GLU A 7 -1.35 -38.47 -1.55
C GLU A 7 -2.41 -37.45 -1.99
N LEU A 8 -3.62 -37.54 -1.43
CA LEU A 8 -4.69 -36.58 -1.71
C LEU A 8 -4.30 -35.16 -1.29
N GLN A 9 -3.72 -34.99 -0.09
CA GLN A 9 -3.25 -33.67 0.37
C GLN A 9 -2.16 -33.09 -0.53
N ARG A 10 -1.23 -33.92 -1.01
CA ARG A 10 -0.18 -33.51 -1.95
C ARG A 10 -0.75 -33.09 -3.31
N LYS A 11 -1.76 -33.83 -3.81
CA LYS A 11 -2.51 -33.45 -5.03
C LYS A 11 -3.19 -32.09 -4.87
N ILE A 12 -3.93 -31.91 -3.77
CA ILE A 12 -4.62 -30.64 -3.47
C ILE A 12 -3.62 -29.48 -3.40
N MET A 13 -2.52 -29.64 -2.66
CA MET A 13 -1.50 -28.60 -2.57
C MET A 13 -0.86 -28.26 -3.92
N ALA A 14 -0.58 -29.26 -4.75
CA ALA A 14 0.02 -29.03 -6.07
C ALA A 14 -0.94 -28.27 -7.01
N VAL A 15 -2.21 -28.68 -7.05
CA VAL A 15 -3.25 -27.96 -7.82
C VAL A 15 -3.42 -26.55 -7.26
N ALA A 16 -3.48 -26.42 -5.94
CA ALA A 16 -3.61 -25.14 -5.27
C ALA A 16 -2.46 -24.18 -5.61
N ALA A 17 -1.21 -24.67 -5.63
CA ALA A 17 -0.03 -23.90 -6.01
C ALA A 17 -0.11 -23.36 -7.44
N VAL A 18 -0.61 -24.18 -8.38
CA VAL A 18 -0.80 -23.74 -9.78
C VAL A 18 -1.91 -22.70 -9.87
N VAL A 19 -3.08 -22.95 -9.28
CA VAL A 19 -4.23 -22.05 -9.35
C VAL A 19 -3.90 -20.69 -8.73
N ILE A 20 -3.37 -20.68 -7.51
CA ILE A 20 -3.02 -19.41 -6.86
C ILE A 20 -1.86 -18.71 -7.57
N GLY A 21 -0.92 -19.46 -8.12
CA GLY A 21 0.17 -18.93 -8.94
C GLY A 21 -0.34 -18.17 -10.16
N LEU A 22 -1.30 -18.75 -10.89
CA LEU A 22 -1.95 -18.09 -12.02
C LEU A 22 -2.77 -16.86 -11.59
N CYS A 23 -3.50 -16.95 -10.47
CA CYS A 23 -4.22 -15.79 -9.92
C CYS A 23 -3.26 -14.64 -9.56
N MET A 24 -2.11 -14.95 -8.94
CA MET A 24 -1.08 -13.97 -8.58
C MET A 24 -0.44 -13.30 -9.80
N ILE A 25 -0.33 -14.00 -10.92
CA ILE A 25 0.24 -13.45 -12.16
C ILE A 25 -0.78 -12.60 -12.93
N TYR A 26 -2.04 -13.02 -13.01
CA TYR A 26 -3.02 -12.40 -13.91
C TYR A 26 -4.12 -11.62 -13.18
N VAL A 27 -4.78 -12.26 -12.22
CA VAL A 27 -6.03 -11.74 -11.63
C VAL A 27 -5.74 -10.66 -10.57
N PHE A 28 -4.79 -10.91 -9.68
CA PHE A 28 -4.51 -9.99 -8.56
C PHE A 28 -3.87 -8.67 -9.00
N PRO A 29 -2.92 -8.64 -9.95
CA PRO A 29 -2.40 -7.38 -10.48
C PRO A 29 -3.49 -6.54 -11.16
N GLU A 30 -4.41 -7.17 -11.90
CA GLU A 30 -5.55 -6.48 -12.50
C GLU A 30 -6.45 -5.85 -11.43
N GLN A 31 -6.81 -6.59 -10.39
CA GLN A 31 -7.61 -6.06 -9.27
C GLN A 31 -6.89 -4.91 -8.55
N GLY A 32 -5.57 -5.02 -8.35
CA GLY A 32 -4.74 -3.96 -7.80
C GLY A 32 -4.77 -2.70 -8.67
N MET A 33 -4.58 -2.83 -9.99
CA MET A 33 -4.59 -1.69 -10.91
C MET A 33 -5.95 -1.00 -11.00
N ARG A 34 -7.04 -1.77 -11.02
CA ARG A 34 -8.40 -1.19 -10.98
C ARG A 34 -8.62 -0.39 -9.70
N THR A 35 -8.21 -0.95 -8.57
CA THR A 35 -8.30 -0.28 -7.27
C THR A 35 -7.47 1.01 -7.25
N LEU A 36 -6.23 0.96 -7.75
CA LEU A 36 -5.35 2.12 -7.86
C LEU A 36 -5.96 3.22 -8.72
N LYS A 37 -6.46 2.87 -9.91
CA LYS A 37 -7.01 3.85 -10.86
C LYS A 37 -8.16 4.65 -10.24
N ILE A 38 -9.11 3.95 -9.61
CA ILE A 38 -10.25 4.60 -8.95
C ILE A 38 -9.81 5.46 -7.77
N ALA A 39 -8.83 5.00 -6.99
CA ALA A 39 -8.29 5.77 -5.87
C ALA A 39 -7.58 7.05 -6.35
N LEU A 40 -6.78 6.97 -7.42
CA LEU A 40 -6.09 8.12 -7.99
C LEU A 40 -7.08 9.11 -8.63
N GLU A 41 -8.11 8.63 -9.33
CA GLU A 41 -9.18 9.48 -9.88
C GLU A 41 -9.88 10.28 -8.77
N ASN A 42 -10.28 9.61 -7.68
CA ASN A 42 -10.87 10.29 -6.53
C ASN A 42 -9.90 11.28 -5.87
N VAL A 43 -8.62 10.93 -5.74
CA VAL A 43 -7.62 11.85 -5.19
C VAL A 43 -7.48 13.11 -6.05
N MET A 44 -7.35 12.94 -7.37
CA MET A 44 -7.09 14.05 -8.28
C MET A 44 -8.31 14.95 -8.49
N GLU A 45 -9.52 14.40 -8.50
CA GLU A 45 -10.72 15.14 -8.85
C GLU A 45 -11.52 15.62 -7.63
N ARG A 46 -11.55 14.83 -6.55
CA ARG A 46 -12.41 15.09 -5.38
C ARG A 46 -11.65 15.67 -4.19
N LEU A 47 -10.36 15.34 -4.04
CA LEU A 47 -9.60 15.66 -2.82
C LEU A 47 -8.58 16.78 -3.04
N ILE A 48 -7.58 16.57 -3.91
CA ILE A 48 -6.47 17.52 -4.16
C ILE A 48 -6.92 18.95 -4.49
N PRO A 49 -7.99 19.19 -5.30
CA PRO A 49 -8.41 20.54 -5.63
C PRO A 49 -8.83 21.38 -4.42
N PHE A 50 -9.20 20.73 -3.31
CA PHE A 50 -9.67 21.37 -2.08
C PHE A 50 -8.68 21.21 -0.92
N ASP A 51 -7.93 20.10 -0.90
CA ASP A 51 -6.98 19.76 0.15
C ASP A 51 -5.65 19.20 -0.45
N PRO A 52 -4.58 20.03 -0.52
CA PRO A 52 -3.28 19.60 -1.04
C PRO A 52 -2.62 18.50 -0.23
N ASP A 53 -3.04 18.27 1.01
CA ASP A 53 -2.44 17.25 1.89
C ASP A 53 -2.56 15.85 1.27
N PHE A 54 -3.50 15.64 0.34
CA PHE A 54 -3.69 14.39 -0.38
C PHE A 54 -2.73 14.19 -1.55
N TYR A 55 -1.99 15.21 -2.02
CA TYR A 55 -1.04 15.08 -3.13
C TYR A 55 0.01 13.99 -2.92
N PRO A 56 0.67 13.85 -1.75
CA PRO A 56 1.65 12.79 -1.53
C PRO A 56 1.11 11.38 -1.74
N ALA A 57 -0.21 11.17 -1.65
CA ALA A 57 -0.81 9.87 -1.93
C ALA A 57 -0.53 9.41 -3.38
N VAL A 58 -0.47 10.32 -4.35
CA VAL A 58 -0.29 9.97 -5.77
C VAL A 58 1.01 9.20 -6.03
N PRO A 59 2.21 9.75 -5.75
CA PRO A 59 3.46 9.04 -5.98
C PRO A 59 3.65 7.83 -5.04
N ILE A 60 3.19 7.93 -3.78
CA ILE A 60 3.29 6.81 -2.82
C ILE A 60 2.48 5.61 -3.33
N LEU A 61 1.22 5.80 -3.70
CA LEU A 61 0.35 4.72 -4.16
C LEU A 61 0.83 4.13 -5.47
N GLY A 62 1.29 4.96 -6.41
CA GLY A 62 1.87 4.49 -7.67
C GLY A 62 3.05 3.55 -7.42
N ALA A 63 3.97 3.93 -6.54
CA ALA A 63 5.13 3.12 -6.20
C ALA A 63 4.76 1.84 -5.42
N THR A 64 3.94 1.96 -4.37
CA THR A 64 3.62 0.81 -3.51
C THR A 64 2.79 -0.24 -4.25
N TYR A 65 1.81 0.16 -5.06
CA TYR A 65 1.04 -0.79 -5.86
C TYR A 65 1.90 -1.50 -6.89
N SER A 66 2.79 -0.77 -7.56
CA SER A 66 3.71 -1.35 -8.54
C SER A 66 4.65 -2.38 -7.90
N ALA A 67 5.20 -2.06 -6.73
CA ALA A 67 6.05 -2.99 -5.98
C ALA A 67 5.29 -4.28 -5.64
N TRP A 68 4.06 -4.17 -5.15
CA TRP A 68 3.23 -5.34 -4.86
C TRP A 68 2.89 -6.17 -6.11
N MET A 69 2.63 -5.55 -7.26
CA MET A 69 2.36 -6.28 -8.51
C MET A 69 3.58 -7.10 -8.94
N ILE A 70 4.78 -6.54 -8.83
CA ILE A 70 6.03 -7.25 -9.12
C ILE A 70 6.20 -8.42 -8.15
N ILE A 71 5.98 -8.20 -6.86
CA ILE A 71 6.08 -9.25 -5.83
C ILE A 71 5.07 -10.36 -6.10
N LEU A 72 3.81 -10.01 -6.40
CA LEU A 72 2.76 -10.98 -6.74
C LEU A 72 3.16 -11.82 -7.97
N TYR A 73 3.66 -11.19 -9.02
CA TYR A 73 4.12 -11.90 -10.21
C TYR A 73 5.23 -12.90 -9.89
N LEU A 74 6.27 -12.47 -9.16
CA LEU A 74 7.41 -13.32 -8.80
C LEU A 74 6.98 -14.47 -7.87
N CYS A 75 6.15 -14.19 -6.87
CA CYS A 75 5.61 -15.20 -5.97
C CYS A 75 4.69 -16.18 -6.70
N GLY A 76 3.89 -15.71 -7.65
CA GLY A 76 3.03 -16.54 -8.47
C GLY A 76 3.82 -17.50 -9.36
N ALA A 77 4.84 -17.00 -10.05
CA ALA A 77 5.73 -17.82 -10.87
C ALA A 77 6.45 -18.87 -10.02
N LEU A 78 6.98 -18.48 -8.86
CA LEU A 78 7.64 -19.41 -7.96
C LEU A 78 6.67 -20.46 -7.40
N ALA A 79 5.42 -20.10 -7.10
CA ALA A 79 4.41 -21.06 -6.64
C ALA A 79 4.14 -22.15 -7.68
N ILE A 80 4.02 -21.78 -8.97
CA ILE A 80 3.86 -22.74 -10.07
C ILE A 80 5.09 -23.67 -10.17
N CYS A 81 6.30 -23.12 -10.10
CA CYS A 81 7.54 -23.90 -10.15
C CYS A 81 7.67 -24.90 -8.99
N LEU A 82 7.07 -24.62 -7.83
CA LEU A 82 7.11 -25.49 -6.65
C LEU A 82 5.99 -26.55 -6.63
N ALA A 83 5.01 -26.49 -7.53
CA ALA A 83 3.92 -27.47 -7.60
C ALA A 83 4.41 -28.93 -7.73
N PRO A 84 5.42 -29.27 -8.56
CA PRO A 84 5.96 -30.63 -8.62
C PRO A 84 6.67 -31.06 -7.33
N ALA A 85 7.34 -30.14 -6.64
CA ALA A 85 8.07 -30.44 -5.40
C ALA A 85 7.10 -30.75 -4.25
N VAL A 86 6.03 -29.97 -4.11
CA VAL A 86 4.99 -30.24 -3.10
C VAL A 86 4.19 -31.50 -3.43
N TYR A 87 3.95 -31.80 -4.71
CA TYR A 87 3.35 -33.06 -5.15
C TYR A 87 4.18 -34.28 -4.73
N LYS A 88 5.52 -34.19 -4.83
CA LYS A 88 6.46 -35.21 -4.36
C LYS A 88 6.50 -35.33 -2.82
N GLY A 89 5.82 -34.44 -2.10
CA GLY A 89 5.72 -34.46 -0.64
C GLY A 89 6.92 -33.83 0.07
N GLN A 90 7.66 -32.96 -0.62
CA GLN A 90 8.80 -32.25 -0.04
C GLN A 90 8.30 -31.16 0.92
N GLU A 91 8.67 -31.28 2.19
CA GLU A 91 8.12 -30.41 3.26
C GLU A 91 8.58 -28.96 3.15
N TRP A 92 9.82 -28.73 2.71
CA TRP A 92 10.32 -27.38 2.47
C TRP A 92 9.49 -26.65 1.41
N ALA A 93 9.05 -27.35 0.35
CA ALA A 93 8.25 -26.75 -0.71
C ALA A 93 6.86 -26.32 -0.20
N ARG A 94 6.26 -27.11 0.69
CA ARG A 94 5.02 -26.72 1.39
C ARG A 94 5.25 -25.48 2.25
N ALA A 95 6.32 -25.44 3.05
CA ALA A 95 6.62 -24.29 3.91
C ALA A 95 6.83 -23.01 3.08
N THR A 96 7.55 -23.11 1.95
CA THR A 96 7.72 -21.99 1.02
C THR A 96 6.39 -21.56 0.41
N LEU A 97 5.56 -22.49 -0.07
CA LEU A 97 4.23 -22.18 -0.64
C LEU A 97 3.28 -21.54 0.39
N MET A 98 3.36 -21.93 1.65
CA MET A 98 2.64 -21.26 2.73
C MET A 98 3.04 -19.79 2.85
N GLY A 99 4.34 -19.47 2.75
CA GLY A 99 4.80 -18.07 2.72
C GLY A 99 4.34 -17.31 1.46
N LEU A 100 4.48 -17.91 0.28
CA LEU A 100 4.10 -17.29 -0.98
C LEU A 100 2.59 -17.00 -1.05
N THR A 101 1.76 -17.90 -0.52
CA THR A 101 0.30 -17.72 -0.51
C THR A 101 -0.21 -16.74 0.55
N ALA A 102 0.64 -16.30 1.48
CA ALA A 102 0.32 -15.20 2.39
C ALA A 102 0.44 -13.83 1.70
N VAL A 103 1.28 -13.70 0.67
CA VAL A 103 1.57 -12.44 -0.03
C VAL A 103 0.31 -11.74 -0.55
N PRO A 104 -0.65 -12.42 -1.22
CA PRO A 104 -1.86 -11.75 -1.69
C PRO A 104 -2.73 -11.19 -0.56
N ALA A 105 -2.73 -11.83 0.62
CA ALA A 105 -3.44 -11.30 1.79
C ALA A 105 -2.84 -9.99 2.28
N VAL A 106 -1.50 -9.92 2.39
CA VAL A 106 -0.79 -8.71 2.81
C VAL A 106 -0.92 -7.60 1.77
N ALA A 107 -0.73 -7.93 0.49
CA ALA A 107 -0.90 -7.00 -0.62
C ALA A 107 -2.33 -6.43 -0.65
N GLY A 108 -3.33 -7.31 -0.59
CA GLY A 108 -4.73 -6.91 -0.62
C GLY A 108 -5.13 -6.02 0.56
N MET A 109 -4.66 -6.32 1.78
CA MET A 109 -4.89 -5.44 2.93
C MET A 109 -4.20 -4.07 2.77
N THR A 110 -2.96 -4.06 2.28
CA THR A 110 -2.20 -2.81 2.06
C THR A 110 -2.88 -1.92 1.01
N MET A 111 -3.45 -2.52 -0.03
CA MET A 111 -4.19 -1.82 -1.10
C MET A 111 -5.63 -1.48 -0.70
N LEU A 112 -6.24 -2.18 0.24
CA LEU A 112 -7.60 -1.91 0.74
C LEU A 112 -7.69 -0.56 1.46
N ILE A 113 -6.67 -0.18 2.23
CA ILE A 113 -6.72 1.02 3.07
C ILE A 113 -6.84 2.32 2.25
N PRO A 114 -6.05 2.53 1.17
CA PRO A 114 -6.26 3.64 0.26
C PRO A 114 -7.69 3.76 -0.27
N TRP A 115 -8.40 2.65 -0.49
CA TRP A 115 -9.81 2.69 -0.86
C TRP A 115 -10.68 3.30 0.24
N MET A 116 -10.50 2.83 1.48
CA MET A 116 -11.25 3.34 2.63
C MET A 116 -11.04 4.84 2.83
N VAL A 117 -9.79 5.30 2.67
CA VAL A 117 -9.42 6.70 2.90
C VAL A 117 -9.81 7.59 1.72
N LEU A 118 -9.56 7.17 0.49
CA LEU A 118 -9.62 8.08 -0.67
C LEU A 118 -10.92 7.96 -1.45
N VAL A 119 -11.60 6.82 -1.36
CA VAL A 119 -12.80 6.53 -2.16
C VAL A 119 -14.04 6.57 -1.29
N VAL A 120 -14.05 5.88 -0.14
CA VAL A 120 -15.26 5.72 0.68
C VAL A 120 -15.41 6.80 1.76
N SER A 121 -14.33 7.40 2.23
CA SER A 121 -14.41 8.45 3.26
C SER A 121 -15.17 9.68 2.78
N ASP A 122 -16.13 10.12 3.60
CA ASP A 122 -16.84 11.37 3.44
C ASP A 122 -16.14 12.49 4.21
N TYR A 123 -15.53 13.40 3.44
CA TYR A 123 -14.86 14.60 3.96
C TYR A 123 -15.73 15.86 3.79
N SER A 124 -16.97 15.75 3.32
CA SER A 124 -17.83 16.91 3.05
C SER A 124 -18.22 17.69 4.31
N ASN A 125 -18.22 17.02 5.46
CA ASN A 125 -18.42 17.61 6.78
C ASN A 125 -17.08 17.87 7.52
N GLY A 126 -15.96 17.74 6.82
CA GLY A 126 -14.62 17.93 7.37
C GLY A 126 -14.23 19.39 7.56
N PRO A 127 -13.00 19.65 8.05
CA PRO A 127 -12.50 21.00 8.27
C PRO A 127 -12.26 21.79 6.97
N VAL A 128 -12.10 21.09 5.84
CA VAL A 128 -11.88 21.67 4.51
C VAL A 128 -13.21 21.77 3.76
N LYS A 129 -13.60 23.00 3.41
CA LYS A 129 -14.84 23.25 2.66
C LYS A 129 -14.68 22.93 1.18
N GLY A 130 -15.73 22.39 0.56
CA GLY A 130 -15.81 22.19 -0.90
C GLY A 130 -15.56 20.75 -1.35
N ILE A 131 -15.04 19.88 -0.47
CA ILE A 131 -14.94 18.45 -0.79
C ILE A 131 -16.34 17.86 -0.88
N LEU A 132 -16.62 17.21 -2.01
CA LEU A 132 -17.89 16.52 -2.21
C LEU A 132 -17.90 15.17 -1.49
N PRO A 133 -19.08 14.71 -1.00
CA PRO A 133 -19.21 13.35 -0.51
C PRO A 133 -18.82 12.35 -1.63
N PRO A 134 -18.44 11.12 -1.27
CA PRO A 134 -18.22 10.08 -2.26
C PRO A 134 -19.48 9.85 -3.11
N PRO A 135 -19.35 9.51 -4.41
CA PRO A 135 -20.49 9.20 -5.27
C PRO A 135 -21.42 8.15 -4.64
N GLU A 136 -22.74 8.33 -4.77
CA GLU A 136 -23.74 7.43 -4.15
C GLU A 136 -23.63 5.96 -4.61
N ASP A 137 -23.13 5.75 -5.82
CA ASP A 137 -22.92 4.44 -6.45
C ASP A 137 -21.53 3.82 -6.14
N THR A 138 -20.74 4.48 -5.29
CA THR A 138 -19.42 3.98 -4.87
C THR A 138 -19.55 2.64 -4.16
N ALA A 139 -18.86 1.63 -4.67
CA ALA A 139 -18.77 0.34 -3.99
C ALA A 139 -18.08 0.48 -2.63
N LEU A 140 -18.63 -0.14 -1.58
CA LEU A 140 -18.02 -0.12 -0.25
C LEU A 140 -16.67 -0.87 -0.21
N LEU A 141 -16.50 -1.88 -1.07
CA LEU A 141 -15.31 -2.72 -1.11
C LEU A 141 -14.58 -2.57 -2.45
N PRO A 142 -13.24 -2.45 -2.44
CA PRO A 142 -12.46 -2.40 -3.66
C PRO A 142 -12.39 -3.78 -4.33
N PRO A 143 -12.09 -3.83 -5.64
CA PRO A 143 -11.77 -5.08 -6.34
C PRO A 143 -10.70 -5.91 -5.62
N VAL A 144 -9.65 -5.27 -5.08
CA VAL A 144 -8.54 -5.95 -4.38
C VAL A 144 -8.93 -6.66 -3.08
N PHE A 145 -10.14 -6.42 -2.56
CA PHE A 145 -10.66 -7.17 -1.43
C PHE A 145 -10.67 -8.68 -1.70
N PHE A 146 -11.00 -9.09 -2.92
CA PHE A 146 -11.02 -10.50 -3.30
C PHE A 146 -9.62 -11.11 -3.39
N THR A 147 -8.60 -10.35 -3.81
CA THR A 147 -7.19 -10.76 -3.71
C THR A 147 -6.84 -11.18 -2.29
N MET A 148 -7.26 -10.40 -1.28
CA MET A 148 -6.98 -10.71 0.12
C MET A 148 -7.68 -12.00 0.57
N ILE A 149 -8.99 -12.11 0.32
CA ILE A 149 -9.79 -13.27 0.74
C ILE A 149 -9.30 -14.56 0.08
N ILE A 150 -9.04 -14.51 -1.23
CA ILE A 150 -8.54 -15.67 -1.98
C ILE A 150 -7.14 -16.05 -1.48
N GLY A 151 -6.24 -15.08 -1.27
CA GLY A 151 -4.93 -15.32 -0.66
C GLY A 151 -5.01 -16.08 0.67
N LEU A 152 -5.88 -15.63 1.57
CA LEU A 152 -6.10 -16.29 2.87
C LEU A 152 -6.61 -17.72 2.74
N ILE A 153 -7.53 -17.99 1.80
CA ILE A 153 -8.03 -19.35 1.55
C ILE A 153 -6.85 -20.27 1.19
N PHE A 154 -6.01 -19.86 0.25
CA PHE A 154 -4.86 -20.66 -0.17
C PHE A 154 -3.80 -20.79 0.93
N TYR A 155 -3.54 -19.72 1.67
CA TYR A 155 -2.67 -19.75 2.85
C TYR A 155 -3.09 -20.83 3.85
N TYR A 156 -4.38 -20.88 4.20
CA TYR A 156 -4.91 -21.87 5.13
C TYR A 156 -4.91 -23.29 4.54
N VAL A 157 -5.07 -23.45 3.23
CA VAL A 157 -4.88 -24.75 2.55
C VAL A 157 -3.47 -25.27 2.82
N PHE A 158 -2.42 -24.46 2.67
CA PHE A 158 -1.03 -24.88 2.92
C PHE A 158 -0.70 -25.04 4.42
N LEU A 159 -1.27 -24.21 5.27
CA LEU A 159 -1.09 -24.30 6.72
C LEU A 159 -1.63 -25.62 7.27
N PHE A 160 -2.82 -26.04 6.82
CA PHE A 160 -3.56 -27.18 7.35
C PHE A 160 -3.49 -28.46 6.51
N SER A 161 -2.61 -28.52 5.50
CA SER A 161 -2.47 -29.67 4.59
C SER A 161 -1.73 -30.88 5.17
N ASP A 162 -1.23 -30.82 6.40
CA ASP A 162 -0.57 -31.97 7.03
C ASP A 162 -1.53 -32.91 7.75
N LYS A 163 -0.95 -34.01 8.23
CA LYS A 163 -1.60 -35.04 9.04
C LYS A 163 -1.73 -34.66 10.52
N ALA A 164 -1.49 -33.40 10.91
CA ALA A 164 -1.66 -32.98 12.29
C ALA A 164 -3.12 -33.18 12.74
N SER A 165 -3.31 -33.39 14.04
CA SER A 165 -4.65 -33.52 14.63
C SER A 165 -5.44 -32.21 14.48
N ILE A 166 -6.78 -32.29 14.53
CA ILE A 166 -7.64 -31.10 14.49
C ILE A 166 -7.27 -30.11 15.61
N LYS A 167 -6.97 -30.63 16.80
CA LYS A 167 -6.53 -29.82 17.95
C LYS A 167 -5.26 -29.02 17.63
N GLU A 168 -4.25 -29.66 17.04
CA GLU A 168 -3.01 -28.97 16.66
C GLU A 168 -3.24 -27.93 15.55
N LYS A 169 -4.14 -28.21 14.60
CA LYS A 169 -4.50 -27.24 13.56
C LYS A 169 -5.15 -25.98 14.14
N PHE A 170 -6.06 -26.13 15.12
CA PHE A 170 -6.62 -24.99 15.85
C PHE A 170 -5.56 -24.21 16.63
N ILE A 171 -4.63 -24.90 17.30
CA ILE A 171 -3.52 -24.25 18.02
C ILE A 171 -2.65 -23.44 17.07
N ARG A 172 -2.42 -23.91 15.83
CA ARG A 172 -1.66 -23.19 14.81
C ARG A 172 -2.45 -22.02 14.20
N LEU A 173 -3.75 -22.15 14.04
CA LEU A 173 -4.59 -21.10 13.42
C LEU A 173 -4.35 -19.73 14.06
N ILE A 174 -4.34 -19.66 15.39
CA ILE A 174 -4.26 -18.40 16.14
C ILE A 174 -2.93 -17.65 15.88
N PRO A 175 -1.74 -18.20 16.21
CA PRO A 175 -0.48 -17.47 16.05
C PRO A 175 -0.19 -17.15 14.58
N TYR A 176 -0.49 -18.06 13.65
CA TYR A 176 -0.25 -17.84 12.23
C TYR A 176 -1.18 -16.78 11.62
N THR A 177 -2.43 -16.71 12.07
CA THR A 177 -3.34 -15.62 11.68
C THR A 177 -2.90 -14.29 12.29
N PHE A 178 -2.47 -14.30 13.55
CA PHE A 178 -2.01 -13.09 14.23
C PHE A 178 -0.76 -12.49 13.57
N LEU A 179 0.19 -13.34 13.13
CA LEU A 179 1.33 -12.90 12.32
C LEU A 179 0.89 -12.21 11.03
N GLY A 180 -0.15 -12.73 10.36
CA GLY A 180 -0.74 -12.10 9.18
C GLY A 180 -1.35 -10.72 9.48
N ILE A 181 -2.08 -10.59 10.59
CA ILE A 181 -2.66 -9.31 11.04
C ILE A 181 -1.55 -8.29 11.32
N VAL A 182 -0.50 -8.69 12.03
CA VAL A 182 0.66 -7.83 12.31
C VAL A 182 1.34 -7.40 11.01
N ALA A 183 1.54 -8.31 10.07
CA ALA A 183 2.14 -7.98 8.78
C ALA A 183 1.33 -6.93 8.00
N GLY A 184 0.00 -7.08 7.93
CA GLY A 184 -0.88 -6.10 7.30
C GLY A 184 -0.83 -4.73 7.99
N MET A 185 -0.85 -4.71 9.33
CA MET A 185 -0.77 -3.48 10.13
C MET A 185 0.56 -2.74 9.92
N VAL A 186 1.69 -3.46 9.86
CA VAL A 186 3.02 -2.84 9.67
C VAL A 186 3.12 -2.17 8.31
N PHE A 187 2.67 -2.83 7.22
CA PHE A 187 2.71 -2.23 5.89
C PHE A 187 1.77 -1.03 5.77
N MET A 188 0.56 -1.13 6.35
CA MET A 188 -0.36 0.00 6.42
C MET A 188 0.27 1.19 7.15
N ASN A 189 0.80 0.97 8.36
CA ASN A 189 1.43 2.03 9.15
C ASN A 189 2.65 2.63 8.45
N GLY A 190 3.44 1.80 7.76
CA GLY A 190 4.57 2.27 6.95
C GLY A 190 4.10 3.22 5.83
N GLN A 191 3.08 2.83 5.08
CA GLN A 191 2.55 3.66 3.99
C GLN A 191 1.94 4.99 4.48
N HIS A 192 1.20 4.96 5.60
CA HIS A 192 0.69 6.17 6.24
C HIS A 192 1.83 7.03 6.82
N GLY A 193 2.84 6.41 7.42
CA GLY A 193 4.03 7.06 7.97
C GLY A 193 4.80 7.85 6.91
N VAL A 194 5.00 7.28 5.72
CA VAL A 194 5.70 7.95 4.61
C VAL A 194 5.02 9.26 4.21
N ARG A 195 3.68 9.35 4.29
CA ARG A 195 2.96 10.62 4.03
C ARG A 195 3.41 11.73 4.98
N TYR A 196 3.66 11.44 6.26
CA TYR A 196 4.14 12.44 7.22
C TYR A 196 5.60 12.87 7.01
N PHE A 197 6.41 12.06 6.32
CA PHE A 197 7.79 12.43 5.97
C PHE A 197 7.87 13.24 4.67
N ILE A 198 6.98 12.97 3.72
CA ILE A 198 6.87 13.71 2.46
C ILE A 198 6.07 15.01 2.66
N PHE A 199 5.11 14.99 3.59
CA PHE A 199 4.32 16.15 3.95
C PHE A 199 4.80 16.70 5.30
N ILE A 200 5.69 17.70 5.24
CA ILE A 200 5.80 18.68 6.31
C ILE A 200 4.91 19.84 5.87
N PRO A 201 3.67 19.94 6.38
CA PRO A 201 2.86 21.08 6.06
C PRO A 201 3.56 22.33 6.58
N GLU A 202 3.28 23.42 5.90
CA GLU A 202 3.47 24.77 6.37
C GLU A 202 2.78 25.04 7.73
N LEU A 203 2.12 24.05 8.34
CA LEU A 203 1.66 24.02 9.73
C LEU A 203 2.81 23.92 10.76
N LEU A 204 4.04 23.58 10.36
CA LEU A 204 5.22 23.93 11.18
C LEU A 204 5.58 25.43 11.08
N ARG A 205 4.86 26.21 10.25
CA ARG A 205 4.94 27.67 10.15
C ARG A 205 3.75 28.38 10.81
N ALA A 206 3.04 27.75 11.74
CA ALA A 206 2.28 28.54 12.69
C ALA A 206 3.29 29.28 13.58
N GLY A 207 3.10 30.58 13.78
CA GLY A 207 3.75 31.26 14.89
C GLY A 207 3.40 30.58 16.21
N ALA A 208 4.05 30.97 17.30
CA ALA A 208 3.77 30.43 18.65
C ALA A 208 2.28 30.56 19.10
N ASP A 209 1.45 31.23 18.30
CA ASP A 209 0.02 31.50 18.47
C ASP A 209 -0.91 30.55 17.70
N GLY A 210 -0.40 29.65 16.83
CA GLY A 210 -1.23 28.65 16.15
C GLY A 210 -2.04 29.16 14.95
N ILE A 211 -1.77 30.39 14.47
CA ILE A 211 -2.49 30.99 13.33
C ILE A 211 -1.63 30.88 12.06
N MET A 212 -2.25 30.48 10.93
CA MET A 212 -1.56 30.42 9.64
C MET A 212 -1.13 31.83 9.17
N GLY A 213 0.17 32.04 9.00
CA GLY A 213 0.75 33.27 8.44
C GLY A 213 1.06 34.38 9.45
N SER A 214 0.90 34.15 10.76
CA SER A 214 1.36 35.08 11.80
C SER A 214 2.77 34.70 12.28
N ALA A 215 3.73 35.59 11.97
CA ALA A 215 5.14 35.52 12.34
C ALA A 215 5.98 34.43 11.66
N ALA A 216 7.24 34.77 11.41
CA ALA A 216 8.22 33.93 10.72
C ALA A 216 8.34 32.56 11.40
N PRO A 217 8.41 31.45 10.63
CA PRO A 217 8.54 30.12 11.18
C PRO A 217 9.78 30.04 12.07
N ASN A 218 9.65 29.32 13.20
CA ASN A 218 10.80 28.99 14.04
C ASN A 218 11.68 27.98 13.27
N MET A 219 12.51 28.49 12.36
CA MET A 219 13.40 27.69 11.51
C MET A 219 14.45 26.90 12.32
N GLU A 220 14.58 27.16 13.62
CA GLU A 220 15.48 26.43 14.51
C GLU A 220 15.04 24.98 14.79
N SER A 221 13.78 24.59 14.52
CA SER A 221 13.30 23.24 14.87
C SER A 221 13.45 22.19 13.78
N LEU A 222 13.85 22.56 12.56
CA LEU A 222 14.05 21.62 11.45
C LEU A 222 15.54 21.58 11.11
N ASN A 223 16.21 20.49 11.51
CA ASN A 223 17.63 20.26 11.25
C ASN A 223 17.90 20.23 9.72
N ASN A 224 18.93 20.95 9.27
CA ASN A 224 19.41 21.01 7.87
C ASN A 224 19.52 19.64 7.17
N LEU A 225 19.84 18.57 7.91
CA LEU A 225 19.89 17.21 7.38
C LEU A 225 18.52 16.69 6.90
N GLY A 226 17.43 17.07 7.58
CA GLY A 226 16.07 16.64 7.24
C GLY A 226 15.64 17.15 5.87
N ASN A 227 15.92 18.41 5.56
CA ASN A 227 15.60 19.01 4.26
C ASN A 227 16.47 18.46 3.12
N PHE A 228 17.76 18.20 3.38
CA PHE A 228 18.67 17.57 2.42
C PHE A 228 18.20 16.19 1.95
N PHE A 229 17.74 15.32 2.87
CA PHE A 229 17.28 13.97 2.51
C PHE A 229 15.88 13.92 1.90
N THR A 230 15.04 14.90 2.21
CA THR A 230 13.64 14.92 1.76
C THR A 230 13.41 15.76 0.50
N ASN A 231 14.40 16.57 0.09
CA ASN A 231 14.34 17.48 -1.06
C ASN A 231 13.15 18.46 -1.00
N LEU A 232 12.68 18.77 0.22
CA LEU A 232 11.49 19.59 0.46
C LEU A 232 11.74 21.08 0.23
N ASP A 233 12.99 21.51 0.10
CA ASP A 233 13.38 22.91 -0.17
C ASP A 233 12.94 23.41 -1.56
N HIS A 234 12.53 22.50 -2.45
CA HIS A 234 12.05 22.80 -3.80
C HIS A 234 10.53 22.76 -3.95
N TYR A 235 9.78 22.57 -2.86
CA TYR A 235 8.35 22.29 -2.92
C TYR A 235 7.50 23.47 -2.43
N ASP A 236 6.95 24.25 -3.36
CA ASP A 236 5.92 25.26 -3.08
C ASP A 236 4.51 24.64 -3.16
N ALA A 237 4.06 24.07 -2.05
CA ALA A 237 2.74 23.45 -1.95
C ALA A 237 1.60 24.44 -2.20
N ILE A 238 1.74 25.72 -1.80
CA ILE A 238 0.74 26.78 -2.06
C ILE A 238 0.66 27.11 -3.55
N GLY A 239 1.80 27.14 -4.24
CA GLY A 239 1.88 27.36 -5.68
C GLY A 239 1.09 26.33 -6.47
N LEU A 240 1.15 25.05 -6.09
CA LEU A 240 0.43 23.95 -6.74
C LEU A 240 -1.10 24.06 -6.63
N VAL A 241 -1.64 24.52 -5.49
CA VAL A 241 -3.10 24.65 -5.27
C VAL A 241 -3.68 25.83 -6.05
N LYS A 242 -2.86 26.84 -6.37
CA LYS A 242 -3.27 28.04 -7.10
C LYS A 242 -3.02 27.95 -8.60
N THR A 243 -2.35 26.88 -9.06
CA THR A 243 -1.95 26.71 -10.45
C THR A 243 -2.98 25.85 -11.19
N SER A 244 -3.69 26.43 -12.16
CA SER A 244 -4.66 25.68 -12.96
C SER A 244 -3.98 24.60 -13.83
N GLN A 245 -4.69 23.53 -14.18
CA GLN A 245 -4.15 22.48 -15.07
C GLN A 245 -3.63 23.05 -16.40
N ALA A 246 -4.31 24.08 -16.94
CA ALA A 246 -3.86 24.80 -18.14
C ALA A 246 -2.51 25.53 -17.95
N THR A 247 -2.18 25.94 -16.73
CA THR A 247 -0.89 26.58 -16.38
C THR A 247 0.23 25.54 -16.26
N ILE A 248 -0.10 24.34 -15.77
CA ILE A 248 0.80 23.17 -15.73
C ILE A 248 1.13 22.70 -17.15
N ASP A 249 0.10 22.56 -17.99
CA ASP A 249 0.23 22.10 -19.38
C ASP A 249 1.00 23.11 -20.28
N ALA A 250 1.01 24.38 -19.90
CA ALA A 250 1.78 25.44 -20.54
C ALA A 250 3.27 25.49 -20.10
N GLY A 251 3.72 24.62 -19.19
CA GLY A 251 5.10 24.57 -18.71
C GLY A 251 5.49 25.70 -17.74
N ASN A 252 4.52 26.46 -17.25
CA ASN A 252 4.74 27.59 -16.34
C ASN A 252 4.56 27.17 -14.88
N LEU A 253 5.27 26.13 -14.45
CA LEU A 253 5.45 25.86 -13.02
C LEU A 253 6.35 26.97 -12.46
N ALA A 254 5.96 27.58 -11.34
CA ALA A 254 6.84 28.46 -10.58
C ALA A 254 7.96 27.61 -9.98
N VAL A 255 8.98 27.29 -10.78
CA VAL A 255 10.20 26.66 -10.32
C VAL A 255 10.95 27.72 -9.53
N THR A 256 11.12 27.52 -8.22
CA THR A 256 12.18 28.22 -7.49
C THR A 256 13.50 27.83 -8.16
N LYS A 257 14.04 28.74 -8.98
CA LYS A 257 15.20 28.48 -9.85
C LYS A 257 16.48 28.16 -9.07
N GLU A 258 16.48 28.40 -7.77
CA GLU A 258 17.62 28.15 -6.89
C GLU A 258 17.16 27.30 -5.72
N ALA A 259 17.97 26.30 -5.37
CA ALA A 259 17.83 25.60 -4.10
C ALA A 259 17.97 26.64 -2.98
N VAL A 260 17.11 26.57 -1.96
CA VAL A 260 17.26 27.39 -0.75
C VAL A 260 18.58 27.06 -0.02
N TYR A 261 19.22 25.95 -0.38
CA TYR A 261 20.39 25.39 0.28
C TYR A 261 21.51 24.99 -0.69
N ASP A 262 22.75 25.42 -0.39
CA ASP A 262 23.98 25.02 -1.12
C ASP A 262 24.61 23.79 -0.44
N PRO A 263 24.66 22.62 -1.10
CA PRO A 263 25.21 21.39 -0.52
C PRO A 263 26.70 21.49 -0.13
N ASN A 264 27.43 22.51 -0.59
CA ASN A 264 28.81 22.77 -0.18
C ASN A 264 28.95 23.52 1.16
N THR A 265 27.83 23.87 1.80
CA THR A 265 27.81 24.62 3.06
C THR A 265 27.48 23.77 4.29
N LEU A 266 27.33 22.44 4.15
CA LEU A 266 27.25 21.51 5.29
C LEU A 266 28.64 21.40 5.92
N VAL A 267 28.83 21.98 7.11
CA VAL A 267 29.93 21.64 8.03
C VAL A 267 29.41 20.68 9.08
#